data_AF-A0A2V7MD99-F1
#
_entry.id   AF-A0A2V7MD99-F1
#
_cell.length_a   1.000
_cell.length_b   1.000
_cell.length_c   1.000
_cell.angle_alpha   90.00
_cell.angle_beta   90.00
_cell.angle_gamma   90.00
#
_symmetry.space_group_name_H-M   'P 1'
#
loop_
_entity.id
_entity.type
_entity.pdbx_description
1 polymer ?
#
loop_
_entity_poly.entity_id
_entity_poly.type
_entity_poly.pdbx_seq_one_letter_code
_entity_poly.pdbx_strand_id
1 'polypeptide(L)'
;MRLPRECARRAFSTRARMPTGRRRSAPPRAGSRPRGSRSRRRSPTSSAAGPTRSMRWPGGGRRFGPWSRCGRPSPSRWYGSDWCSAAISPPPHGSRRASVFERRAMTAIGVGIDLVEVSRVAAIIADKGSRVFERLLTPTERAYCESRPDPATHVAVRLAAKEAVYKALQGSEAARGIGWREVEVTRAPDGRPDVRLSGFAAARAEQLGVQRVLLSLSHTHQAAVAVVVLERG
;
A
#
# COMPACT_ATOMS: atom_id res chain seq x y z
N MET A 1 16.65 29.38 61.94
CA MET A 1 15.48 28.96 62.75
C MET A 1 14.22 29.41 62.01
N ARG A 2 13.38 28.45 61.57
CA ARG A 2 11.97 28.58 61.14
C ARG A 2 11.61 29.40 59.88
N LEU A 3 11.30 28.69 58.78
CA LEU A 3 10.02 28.85 58.04
C LEU A 3 8.84 28.62 59.03
N PRO A 4 7.57 29.05 58.85
CA PRO A 4 6.77 28.82 57.62
C PRO A 4 5.54 29.75 57.37
N ARG A 5 4.79 29.54 56.28
CA ARG A 5 3.40 29.01 56.24
C ARG A 5 2.55 29.52 55.06
N GLU A 6 1.98 28.53 54.39
CA GLU A 6 0.83 28.58 53.49
C GLU A 6 -0.43 29.17 54.15
N CYS A 7 -1.31 29.75 53.33
CA CYS A 7 -2.70 30.03 53.68
C CYS A 7 -3.67 29.59 52.56
N ALA A 8 -4.10 28.33 52.66
CA ALA A 8 -5.49 27.86 52.76
C ALA A 8 -6.64 28.47 51.89
N ARG A 9 -7.35 27.51 51.24
CA ARG A 9 -8.83 27.35 51.10
C ARG A 9 -9.53 28.27 50.06
N ARG A 10 -10.59 27.86 49.33
CA ARG A 10 -11.76 27.03 49.66
C ARG A 10 -12.47 26.52 48.39
N ALA A 11 -13.02 25.32 48.46
CA ALA A 11 -13.97 24.73 47.53
C ALA A 11 -15.35 25.39 47.63
N PHE A 12 -16.08 25.48 46.51
CA PHE A 12 -17.50 25.83 46.48
C PHE A 12 -18.30 24.64 45.94
N SER A 13 -19.19 24.13 46.79
CA SER A 13 -20.28 23.22 46.46
C SER A 13 -21.56 24.05 46.52
N THR A 14 -22.48 23.85 45.58
CA THR A 14 -23.92 23.67 45.91
C THR A 14 -24.72 23.14 44.72
N ARG A 15 -25.60 22.20 45.06
CA ARG A 15 -26.60 21.52 44.24
C ARG A 15 -27.70 22.47 43.72
N ALA A 16 -28.32 22.12 42.60
CA ALA A 16 -29.71 22.46 42.31
C ALA A 16 -30.43 21.30 41.58
N ARG A 17 -31.75 21.26 41.76
CA ARG A 17 -32.66 20.10 41.67
C ARG A 17 -33.13 19.76 40.24
N MET A 18 -33.56 18.51 40.10
CA MET A 18 -34.40 17.94 39.04
C MET A 18 -35.72 18.70 38.83
N PRO A 19 -36.32 18.56 37.64
CA PRO A 19 -37.73 18.18 37.58
C PRO A 19 -38.01 17.00 36.65
N THR A 20 -39.16 16.40 36.95
CA THR A 20 -39.72 15.11 36.54
C THR A 20 -40.33 15.07 35.13
N GLY A 21 -40.10 13.95 34.44
CA GLY A 21 -41.17 13.14 33.81
C GLY A 21 -41.70 13.54 32.42
N ARG A 22 -41.48 12.67 31.43
CA ARG A 22 -42.58 12.14 30.58
C ARG A 22 -42.16 10.88 29.82
N ARG A 23 -43.02 9.87 29.93
CA ARG A 23 -42.99 8.55 29.28
C ARG A 23 -42.91 8.68 27.75
N ARG A 24 -42.12 7.83 27.09
CA ARG A 24 -42.36 7.43 25.69
C ARG A 24 -42.26 5.91 25.56
N SER A 25 -43.34 5.37 25.03
CA SER A 25 -43.69 3.97 24.85
C SER A 25 -42.82 3.30 23.79
N ALA A 26 -42.61 1.99 23.97
CA ALA A 26 -41.88 1.10 23.07
C ALA A 26 -42.52 0.95 21.67
N PRO A 27 -41.74 0.66 20.62
CA PRO A 27 -42.27 0.31 19.31
C PRO A 27 -42.80 -1.15 19.27
N PRO A 28 -43.85 -1.45 18.48
CA PRO A 28 -44.41 -2.79 18.39
C PRO A 28 -43.56 -3.74 17.54
N ARG A 29 -43.62 -5.02 17.90
CA ARG A 29 -42.93 -6.16 17.28
C ARG A 29 -43.57 -6.57 15.95
N ALA A 30 -42.71 -7.14 15.11
CA ALA A 30 -42.94 -7.66 13.77
C ALA A 30 -44.16 -8.58 13.63
N GLY A 31 -44.92 -8.33 12.56
CA GLY A 31 -46.03 -9.15 12.10
C GLY A 31 -45.61 -10.50 11.54
N SER A 32 -46.52 -11.44 11.71
CA SER A 32 -46.49 -12.85 11.38
C SER A 32 -46.44 -13.15 9.87
N ARG A 33 -45.76 -14.25 9.53
CA ARG A 33 -45.84 -14.95 8.24
C ARG A 33 -47.24 -15.54 8.03
N PRO A 34 -47.68 -15.69 6.76
CA PRO A 34 -48.44 -16.86 6.36
C PRO A 34 -47.67 -17.72 5.35
N ARG A 35 -47.79 -19.03 5.55
CA ARG A 35 -47.38 -20.09 4.64
C ARG A 35 -48.39 -20.23 3.49
N GLY A 36 -47.86 -20.34 2.27
CA GLY A 36 -48.22 -21.39 1.32
C GLY A 36 -49.39 -21.14 0.37
N SER A 37 -49.13 -21.25 -0.94
CA SER A 37 -49.89 -22.16 -1.80
C SER A 37 -49.09 -22.52 -3.06
N ARG A 38 -49.36 -23.73 -3.55
CA ARG A 38 -48.66 -24.50 -4.58
C ARG A 38 -49.11 -24.10 -5.99
N SER A 39 -48.20 -24.16 -6.97
CA SER A 39 -48.47 -24.77 -8.29
C SER A 39 -47.10 -25.04 -8.96
N ARG A 40 -46.66 -26.30 -9.10
CA ARG A 40 -46.90 -27.26 -10.20
C ARG A 40 -46.64 -26.70 -11.61
N ARG A 41 -45.65 -27.33 -12.26
CA ARG A 41 -45.34 -27.52 -13.70
C ARG A 41 -44.01 -26.86 -14.07
N ARG A 42 -43.09 -27.46 -14.83
CA ARG A 42 -42.91 -28.78 -15.44
C ARG A 42 -41.41 -28.83 -15.79
N SER A 43 -40.73 -29.93 -15.51
CA SER A 43 -39.48 -30.23 -16.22
C SER A 43 -39.83 -30.67 -17.65
N PRO A 44 -38.97 -30.37 -18.63
CA PRO A 44 -38.66 -31.36 -19.64
C PRO A 44 -37.18 -31.67 -19.67
N THR A 45 -36.95 -32.94 -19.92
CA THR A 45 -35.69 -33.66 -20.08
C THR A 45 -35.04 -33.38 -21.44
N SER A 46 -33.71 -33.54 -21.42
CA SER A 46 -32.85 -34.17 -22.44
C SER A 46 -32.59 -33.55 -23.82
N SER A 47 -31.29 -33.50 -24.09
CA SER A 47 -30.56 -33.74 -25.36
C SER A 47 -30.62 -32.67 -26.45
N ALA A 48 -29.45 -32.11 -26.78
CA ALA A 48 -28.76 -32.40 -28.04
C ALA A 48 -27.42 -31.64 -28.10
N ALA A 49 -26.41 -32.33 -28.63
CA ALA A 49 -25.07 -31.84 -28.84
C ALA A 49 -24.96 -31.02 -30.15
N GLY A 50 -24.12 -29.98 -30.11
CA GLY A 50 -23.40 -29.36 -31.23
C GLY A 50 -24.08 -28.19 -31.97
N PRO A 51 -23.33 -27.36 -32.75
CA PRO A 51 -21.88 -27.21 -32.85
C PRO A 51 -21.39 -25.81 -32.41
N THR A 52 -20.09 -25.72 -32.14
CA THR A 52 -19.32 -24.48 -31.97
C THR A 52 -19.38 -23.63 -33.24
N ARG A 53 -20.02 -22.46 -33.15
CA ARG A 53 -19.97 -21.45 -34.22
C ARG A 53 -18.88 -20.44 -33.91
N SER A 54 -17.71 -20.67 -34.51
CA SER A 54 -16.65 -19.67 -34.62
C SER A 54 -17.16 -18.47 -35.41
N MET A 55 -17.14 -17.28 -34.79
CA MET A 55 -17.35 -16.03 -35.53
C MET A 55 -16.07 -15.72 -36.32
N ARG A 56 -16.18 -16.03 -37.60
CA ARG A 56 -15.26 -15.73 -38.68
C ARG A 56 -15.26 -14.22 -38.93
N TRP A 57 -14.14 -13.57 -38.69
CA TRP A 57 -13.90 -12.20 -39.14
C TRP A 57 -13.74 -12.20 -40.68
N PRO A 58 -14.30 -11.22 -41.41
CA PRO A 58 -14.12 -11.13 -42.85
C PRO A 58 -12.65 -10.80 -43.17
N GLY A 59 -12.07 -11.63 -44.04
CA GLY A 59 -10.69 -11.50 -44.49
C GLY A 59 -10.49 -10.30 -45.39
N GLY A 60 -9.64 -9.37 -44.93
CA GLY A 60 -8.87 -8.47 -45.78
C GLY A 60 -7.44 -8.99 -45.86
N GLY A 61 -7.16 -9.87 -46.82
CA GLY A 61 -5.84 -10.44 -47.04
C GLY A 61 -4.87 -9.42 -47.63
N ARG A 62 -3.78 -9.11 -46.91
CA ARG A 62 -2.49 -8.84 -47.54
C ARG A 62 -1.58 -10.01 -47.22
N ARG A 63 -1.22 -10.75 -48.27
CA ARG A 63 -0.22 -11.82 -48.26
C ARG A 63 1.10 -11.22 -47.77
N PHE A 64 1.55 -11.59 -46.57
CA PHE A 64 2.97 -11.47 -46.24
C PHE A 64 3.70 -12.64 -46.92
N GLY A 65 4.59 -12.29 -47.84
CA GLY A 65 5.41 -13.24 -48.59
C GLY A 65 6.41 -13.99 -47.69
N PRO A 66 7.15 -14.95 -48.28
CA PRO A 66 8.15 -15.72 -47.55
C PRO A 66 9.23 -14.79 -47.00
N TRP A 67 9.59 -14.99 -45.74
CA TRP A 67 10.67 -14.28 -45.04
C TRP A 67 11.99 -14.59 -45.74
N SER A 68 12.29 -13.78 -46.75
CA SER A 68 13.57 -13.79 -47.43
C SER A 68 14.56 -13.12 -46.49
N ARG A 69 15.40 -13.93 -45.83
CA ARG A 69 16.72 -13.61 -45.26
C ARG A 69 17.05 -12.11 -45.24
N CYS A 70 16.47 -11.38 -44.28
CA CYS A 70 16.99 -10.08 -43.88
C CYS A 70 18.21 -10.33 -43.00
N GLY A 71 19.34 -9.75 -43.38
CA GLY A 71 20.66 -10.00 -42.79
C GLY A 71 20.68 -9.93 -41.27
N ARG A 72 21.48 -10.81 -40.67
CA ARG A 72 21.89 -10.74 -39.27
C ARG A 72 22.40 -9.33 -38.97
N PRO A 73 21.85 -8.59 -37.98
CA PRO A 73 22.55 -7.46 -37.41
C PRO A 73 23.81 -7.98 -36.70
N SER A 74 24.95 -7.33 -36.95
CA SER A 74 26.20 -7.54 -36.22
C SER A 74 25.97 -7.46 -34.70
N PRO A 75 26.58 -8.33 -33.86
CA PRO A 75 26.34 -8.36 -32.42
C PRO A 75 26.91 -7.16 -31.61
N SER A 76 27.50 -6.14 -32.24
CA SER A 76 28.44 -5.24 -31.54
C SER A 76 27.99 -3.79 -31.38
N ARG A 77 26.72 -3.49 -31.05
CA ARG A 77 26.31 -2.07 -30.91
C ARG A 77 25.30 -1.68 -29.82
N TRP A 78 24.97 -2.55 -28.87
CA TRP A 78 24.07 -2.20 -27.75
C TRP A 78 24.47 -2.80 -26.41
N TYR A 79 25.77 -3.00 -26.18
CA TYR A 79 26.35 -3.19 -24.85
C TYR A 79 27.66 -2.40 -24.82
N GLY A 80 27.62 -1.20 -24.23
CA GLY A 80 28.83 -0.50 -23.82
C GLY A 80 29.41 -1.27 -22.64
N SER A 81 30.37 -2.15 -22.91
CA SER A 81 31.12 -2.93 -21.93
C SER A 81 32.20 -2.11 -21.18
N ASP A 82 32.12 -0.79 -21.20
CA ASP A 82 33.14 0.10 -20.61
C ASP A 82 32.82 0.53 -19.18
N TRP A 83 31.97 -0.21 -18.46
CA TRP A 83 31.69 0.04 -17.05
C TRP A 83 32.52 -0.80 -16.08
N CYS A 84 33.43 -1.66 -16.55
CA CYS A 84 34.16 -2.60 -15.68
C CYS A 84 35.68 -2.61 -15.82
N SER A 85 36.33 -1.61 -16.44
CA SER A 85 37.82 -1.60 -16.52
C SER A 85 38.49 -0.22 -16.50
N ALA A 86 37.81 0.83 -16.03
CA ALA A 86 38.52 2.07 -15.68
C ALA A 86 39.29 1.89 -14.37
N ALA A 87 40.56 1.53 -14.53
CA ALA A 87 41.67 1.55 -13.59
C ALA A 87 41.46 2.38 -12.31
N ILE A 88 41.40 1.69 -11.17
CA ILE A 88 41.88 2.24 -9.89
C ILE A 88 43.26 1.60 -9.67
N SER A 89 44.29 2.16 -10.29
CA SER A 89 45.65 1.93 -9.80
C SER A 89 45.76 2.59 -8.41
N PRO A 90 46.15 1.88 -7.34
CA PRO A 90 46.41 2.53 -6.07
C PRO A 90 47.60 3.49 -6.24
N PRO A 91 47.54 4.73 -5.72
CA PRO A 91 48.67 5.64 -5.78
C PRO A 91 49.86 5.07 -4.98
N PRO A 92 51.10 5.36 -5.40
CA PRO A 92 52.28 4.87 -4.70
C PRO A 92 52.35 5.44 -3.28
N HIS A 93 52.84 4.61 -2.37
CA HIS A 93 52.91 4.82 -0.93
C HIS A 93 53.51 6.17 -0.55
N GLY A 94 52.63 7.13 -0.26
CA GLY A 94 52.95 8.35 0.48
C GLY A 94 52.17 8.33 1.78
N SER A 95 52.87 8.12 2.90
CA SER A 95 52.32 8.10 4.25
C SER A 95 51.69 9.45 4.61
N ARG A 96 50.41 9.62 4.29
CA ARG A 96 49.53 10.50 5.04
C ARG A 96 48.60 9.59 5.80
N ARG A 97 48.61 9.69 7.14
CA ARG A 97 47.53 9.17 7.98
C ARG A 97 46.24 9.83 7.49
N ALA A 98 45.59 9.20 6.52
CA ALA A 98 44.23 9.53 6.19
C ALA A 98 43.47 9.31 7.49
N SER A 99 43.00 10.39 8.09
CA SER A 99 41.98 10.33 9.12
C SER A 99 40.96 9.30 8.64
N VAL A 100 40.83 8.20 9.37
CA VAL A 100 39.91 7.12 9.08
C VAL A 100 38.52 7.73 9.23
N PHE A 101 38.04 8.38 8.17
CA PHE A 101 36.65 8.73 8.05
C PHE A 101 35.97 7.41 7.78
N GLU A 102 35.60 6.74 8.86
CA GLU A 102 34.91 5.47 8.85
C GLU A 102 33.61 5.69 8.09
N ARG A 103 33.64 5.41 6.78
CA ARG A 103 32.46 5.44 5.94
C ARG A 103 31.55 4.36 6.51
N ARG A 104 30.55 4.76 7.30
CA ARG A 104 29.44 3.87 7.64
C ARG A 104 28.87 3.35 6.33
N ALA A 105 29.19 2.10 6.03
CA ALA A 105 28.71 1.43 4.84
C ALA A 105 27.23 1.10 5.07
N MET A 106 26.35 1.95 4.56
CA MET A 106 24.93 1.65 4.51
C MET A 106 24.71 0.48 3.56
N THR A 107 24.13 -0.60 4.07
CA THR A 107 23.87 -1.83 3.33
C THR A 107 22.37 -1.97 3.11
N ALA A 108 21.95 -2.14 1.85
CA ALA A 108 20.58 -2.50 1.53
C ALA A 108 20.30 -3.95 1.99
N ILE A 109 19.35 -4.12 2.90
CA ILE A 109 18.98 -5.42 3.50
C ILE A 109 17.61 -5.93 3.06
N GLY A 110 16.83 -5.11 2.35
CA GLY A 110 15.55 -5.48 1.80
C GLY A 110 15.11 -4.52 0.71
N VAL A 111 14.40 -5.04 -0.28
CA VAL A 111 13.84 -4.26 -1.39
C VAL A 111 12.41 -4.70 -1.65
N GLY A 112 11.55 -3.74 -1.98
CA GLY A 112 10.19 -4.02 -2.40
C GLY A 112 9.75 -3.05 -3.49
N ILE A 113 9.00 -3.57 -4.45
CA ILE A 113 8.35 -2.79 -5.49
C ILE A 113 6.92 -3.27 -5.63
N ASP A 114 6.00 -2.33 -5.83
CA ASP A 114 4.62 -2.65 -6.12
C ASP A 114 3.98 -1.65 -7.07
N LEU A 115 3.02 -2.13 -7.86
CA LEU A 115 2.27 -1.37 -8.84
C LEU A 115 0.77 -1.64 -8.69
N VAL A 116 0.00 -0.56 -8.56
CA VAL A 116 -1.45 -0.61 -8.35
C VAL A 116 -2.15 0.17 -9.45
N GLU A 117 -3.09 -0.47 -10.13
CA GLU A 117 -3.98 0.19 -11.10
C GLU A 117 -4.98 1.11 -10.39
N VAL A 118 -5.06 2.37 -10.83
CA VAL A 118 -5.99 3.36 -10.28
C VAL A 118 -7.43 2.98 -10.56
N SER A 119 -7.71 2.44 -11.74
CA SER A 119 -9.04 1.93 -12.16
C SER A 119 -9.57 0.87 -11.20
N ARG A 120 -8.71 -0.04 -10.74
CA ARG A 120 -9.07 -1.10 -9.79
C ARG A 120 -9.44 -0.52 -8.42
N VAL A 121 -8.70 0.48 -7.96
CA VAL A 121 -9.03 1.18 -6.70
C VAL A 121 -10.35 1.94 -6.85
N ALA A 122 -10.55 2.66 -7.94
CA ALA A 122 -11.80 3.37 -8.22
C ALA A 122 -13.02 2.42 -8.25
N ALA A 123 -12.89 1.24 -8.87
CA ALA A 123 -13.94 0.23 -8.88
C ALA A 123 -14.26 -0.28 -7.46
N ILE A 124 -13.23 -0.51 -6.63
CA ILE A 124 -13.41 -0.92 -5.22
C ILE A 124 -14.15 0.17 -4.42
N ILE A 125 -13.83 1.44 -4.66
CA ILE A 125 -14.54 2.59 -4.04
C ILE A 125 -16.01 2.59 -4.43
N ALA A 126 -16.29 2.44 -5.72
CA ALA A 126 -17.65 2.46 -6.25
C ALA A 126 -18.49 1.29 -5.70
N ASP A 127 -17.91 0.09 -5.60
CA ASP A 127 -18.60 -1.12 -5.16
C ASP A 127 -18.82 -1.16 -3.63
N LYS A 128 -17.76 -0.89 -2.85
CA LYS A 128 -17.75 -1.10 -1.39
C LYS A 128 -17.89 0.17 -0.57
N GLY A 129 -17.85 1.33 -1.23
CA GLY A 129 -17.77 2.64 -0.58
C GLY A 129 -16.42 2.88 0.10
N SER A 130 -16.27 4.08 0.69
CA SER A 130 -15.04 4.49 1.38
C SER A 130 -14.69 3.64 2.62
N ARG A 131 -15.65 2.89 3.18
CA ARG A 131 -15.46 2.06 4.37
C ARG A 131 -14.43 0.95 4.19
N VAL A 132 -14.22 0.46 2.97
CA VAL A 132 -13.17 -0.55 2.71
C VAL A 132 -11.78 -0.03 3.11
N PHE A 133 -11.56 1.29 3.04
CA PHE A 133 -10.31 1.93 3.42
C PHE A 133 -10.09 2.08 4.91
N GLU A 134 -11.12 1.94 5.74
CA GLU A 134 -10.95 1.89 7.20
C GLU A 134 -10.04 0.74 7.63
N ARG A 135 -9.98 -0.33 6.83
CA ARG A 135 -9.14 -1.50 7.08
C ARG A 135 -7.73 -1.35 6.52
N LEU A 136 -7.59 -0.63 5.40
CA LEU A 136 -6.34 -0.53 4.63
C LEU A 136 -5.50 0.69 5.03
N LEU A 137 -6.15 1.80 5.36
CA LEU A 137 -5.52 3.10 5.62
C LEU A 137 -5.63 3.50 7.08
N THR A 138 -4.61 4.18 7.59
CA THR A 138 -4.73 4.88 8.88
C THR A 138 -5.75 6.03 8.75
N PRO A 139 -6.28 6.54 9.89
CA PRO A 139 -7.15 7.70 9.86
C PRO A 139 -6.50 8.91 9.17
N THR A 140 -5.20 9.13 9.40
CA THR A 140 -4.42 10.22 8.78
C THR A 140 -4.33 10.06 7.27
N GLU A 141 -3.98 8.87 6.79
CA GLU A 141 -3.87 8.59 5.35
C GLU A 141 -5.20 8.76 4.64
N ARG A 142 -6.29 8.29 5.27
CA ARG A 142 -7.63 8.40 4.72
C ARG A 142 -8.06 9.86 4.60
N ALA A 143 -7.93 10.63 5.67
CA ALA A 143 -8.24 12.05 5.66
C ALA A 143 -7.43 12.79 4.57
N TYR A 144 -6.15 12.43 4.42
CA TYR A 144 -5.33 12.95 3.33
C TYR A 144 -5.91 12.59 1.95
N CYS A 145 -6.27 11.32 1.70
CA CYS A 145 -6.76 10.89 0.39
C CYS A 145 -8.12 11.50 0.04
N GLU A 146 -9.02 11.57 1.01
CA GLU A 146 -10.37 12.16 0.86
C GLU A 146 -10.32 13.67 0.63
N SER A 147 -9.27 14.36 1.11
CA SER A 147 -9.07 15.80 0.87
C SER A 147 -8.66 16.15 -0.57
N ARG A 148 -8.37 15.15 -1.42
CA ARG A 148 -7.79 15.36 -2.74
C ARG A 148 -8.85 15.30 -3.84
N PRO A 149 -8.64 15.99 -4.98
CA PRO A 149 -9.58 15.97 -6.11
C PRO A 149 -9.79 14.57 -6.71
N ASP A 150 -8.74 13.74 -6.69
CA ASP A 150 -8.79 12.36 -7.14
C ASP A 150 -8.37 11.40 -6.00
N PRO A 151 -9.31 11.03 -5.11
CA PRO A 151 -9.01 10.14 -4.00
C PRO A 151 -8.49 8.77 -4.45
N ALA A 152 -8.98 8.24 -5.57
CA ALA A 152 -8.63 6.90 -6.04
C ALA A 152 -7.13 6.79 -6.36
N THR A 153 -6.58 7.77 -7.08
CA THR A 153 -5.14 7.84 -7.36
C THR A 153 -4.32 7.93 -6.08
N HIS A 154 -4.73 8.78 -5.14
CA HIS A 154 -4.01 8.93 -3.89
C HIS A 154 -4.05 7.66 -3.04
N VAL A 155 -5.19 6.98 -2.98
CA VAL A 155 -5.29 5.67 -2.31
C VAL A 155 -4.39 4.64 -2.99
N ALA A 156 -4.40 4.54 -4.32
CA ALA A 156 -3.55 3.62 -5.07
C ALA A 156 -2.07 3.77 -4.71
N VAL A 157 -1.59 5.02 -4.60
CA VAL A 157 -0.21 5.31 -4.16
C VAL A 157 0.09 4.77 -2.76
N ARG A 158 -0.87 4.82 -1.82
CA ARG A 158 -0.65 4.30 -0.45
C ARG A 158 -0.67 2.78 -0.42
N LEU A 159 -1.55 2.16 -1.21
CA LEU A 159 -1.58 0.70 -1.34
C LEU A 159 -0.26 0.19 -1.92
N ALA A 160 0.21 0.79 -3.02
CA ALA A 160 1.52 0.45 -3.61
C ALA A 160 2.66 0.59 -2.60
N ALA A 161 2.68 1.70 -1.84
CA ALA A 161 3.70 1.91 -0.81
C ALA A 161 3.65 0.85 0.30
N LYS A 162 2.46 0.54 0.82
CA LYS A 162 2.27 -0.47 1.87
C LYS A 162 2.69 -1.86 1.40
N GLU A 163 2.32 -2.24 0.18
CA GLU A 163 2.74 -3.51 -0.41
C GLU A 163 4.25 -3.56 -0.68
N ALA A 164 4.86 -2.47 -1.16
CA ALA A 164 6.31 -2.39 -1.34
C ALA A 164 7.05 -2.52 0.01
N VAL A 165 6.58 -1.86 1.06
CA VAL A 165 7.15 -2.02 2.42
C VAL A 165 6.99 -3.46 2.91
N TYR A 166 5.80 -4.05 2.76
CA TYR A 166 5.56 -5.44 3.13
C TYR A 166 6.54 -6.38 2.43
N LYS A 167 6.74 -6.21 1.11
CA LYS A 167 7.68 -7.01 0.32
C LYS A 167 9.12 -6.83 0.76
N ALA A 168 9.50 -5.63 1.19
CA ALA A 168 10.85 -5.39 1.70
C ALA A 168 11.08 -6.04 3.09
N LEU A 169 10.03 -6.19 3.91
CA LEU A 169 10.07 -6.77 5.26
C LEU A 169 9.83 -8.29 5.31
N GLN A 170 9.37 -8.89 4.20
CA GLN A 170 8.91 -10.28 4.14
C GLN A 170 10.01 -11.32 4.43
N GLY A 171 9.63 -12.59 4.55
CA GLY A 171 10.57 -13.71 4.75
C GLY A 171 10.63 -14.27 6.18
N SER A 172 9.65 -13.97 7.03
CA SER A 172 9.48 -14.63 8.34
C SER A 172 8.01 -14.89 8.66
N GLU A 173 7.75 -15.74 9.66
CA GLU A 173 6.40 -15.95 10.17
C GLU A 173 5.81 -14.67 10.78
N ALA A 174 6.63 -13.89 11.49
CA ALA A 174 6.23 -12.57 12.00
C ALA A 174 5.80 -11.61 10.88
N ALA A 175 6.42 -11.68 9.69
CA ALA A 175 6.00 -10.87 8.56
C ALA A 175 4.59 -11.21 8.06
N ARG A 176 4.08 -12.44 8.29
CA ARG A 176 2.69 -12.81 7.94
C ARG A 176 1.65 -12.10 8.80
N GLY A 177 2.04 -11.62 9.98
CA GLY A 177 1.17 -10.89 10.90
C GLY A 177 1.04 -9.39 10.61
N ILE A 178 1.83 -8.83 9.68
CA ILE A 178 1.85 -7.39 9.40
C ILE A 178 0.50 -6.94 8.82
N GLY A 179 -0.22 -6.12 9.58
CA GLY A 179 -1.45 -5.50 9.13
C GLY A 179 -1.21 -4.29 8.21
N TRP A 180 -2.17 -4.01 7.32
CA TRP A 180 -2.11 -2.86 6.42
C TRP A 180 -1.90 -1.50 7.09
N ARG A 181 -2.48 -1.31 8.28
CA ARG A 181 -2.40 -0.04 9.03
C ARG A 181 -1.13 0.09 9.87
N GLU A 182 -0.34 -0.96 9.96
CA GLU A 182 0.95 -0.93 10.65
C GLU A 182 2.04 -0.26 9.83
N VAL A 183 1.82 -0.15 8.51
CA VAL A 183 2.63 0.64 7.59
C VAL A 183 1.84 1.90 7.24
N GLU A 184 2.35 3.06 7.60
CA GLU A 184 1.73 4.35 7.30
C GLU A 184 2.64 5.20 6.43
N VAL A 185 2.13 5.69 5.31
CA VAL A 185 2.83 6.64 4.45
C VAL A 185 2.66 8.04 5.01
N THR A 186 3.76 8.67 5.37
CA THR A 186 3.82 10.01 5.93
C THR A 186 4.59 10.94 5.00
N ARG A 187 4.77 12.20 5.43
CA ARG A 187 5.66 13.16 4.80
C ARG A 187 6.67 13.63 5.83
N ALA A 188 7.94 13.61 5.48
CA ALA A 188 8.96 14.22 6.29
C ALA A 188 8.87 15.75 6.23
N PRO A 189 9.54 16.49 7.13
CA PRO A 189 9.48 17.95 7.17
C PRO A 189 9.96 18.65 5.89
N ASP A 190 10.85 18.00 5.12
CA ASP A 190 11.33 18.46 3.82
C ASP A 190 10.37 18.14 2.65
N GLY A 191 9.21 17.56 2.96
CA GLY A 191 8.14 17.25 2.01
C GLY A 191 8.29 15.92 1.28
N ARG A 192 9.40 15.20 1.45
CA ARG A 192 9.58 13.88 0.81
C ARG A 192 8.66 12.83 1.44
N PRO A 193 8.23 11.80 0.68
CA PRO A 193 7.46 10.71 1.25
C PRO A 193 8.31 9.92 2.25
N ASP A 194 7.68 9.47 3.33
CA ASP A 194 8.32 8.71 4.39
C ASP A 194 7.38 7.59 4.90
N VAL A 195 7.90 6.69 5.72
CA VAL A 195 7.15 5.54 6.26
C VAL A 195 7.26 5.49 7.77
N ARG A 196 6.11 5.42 8.44
CA ARG A 196 6.04 5.07 9.85
C ARG A 196 5.59 3.62 9.99
N LEU A 197 6.40 2.82 10.69
CA LEU A 197 6.09 1.43 11.03
C LEU A 197 5.59 1.36 12.48
N SER A 198 4.66 0.44 12.73
CA SER A 198 4.15 0.13 14.07
C SER A 198 3.85 -1.37 14.18
N GLY A 199 3.47 -1.86 15.37
CA GLY A 199 3.06 -3.25 15.57
C GLY A 199 4.09 -4.30 15.12
N PHE A 200 3.63 -5.34 14.44
CA PHE A 200 4.47 -6.39 13.86
C PHE A 200 5.40 -5.86 12.77
N ALA A 201 5.02 -4.82 12.03
CA ALA A 201 5.90 -4.20 11.02
C ALA A 201 7.14 -3.58 11.66
N ALA A 202 6.96 -2.83 12.76
CA ALA A 202 8.07 -2.25 13.51
C ALA A 202 8.95 -3.34 14.15
N ALA A 203 8.34 -4.33 14.81
CA ALA A 203 9.07 -5.44 15.40
C ALA A 203 9.90 -6.21 14.35
N ARG A 204 9.36 -6.39 13.13
CA ARG A 204 10.09 -7.03 12.03
C ARG A 204 11.26 -6.17 11.54
N ALA A 205 11.06 -4.87 11.42
CA ALA A 205 12.12 -3.93 11.04
C ALA A 205 13.27 -3.94 12.06
N GLU A 206 12.95 -3.97 13.35
CA GLU A 206 13.93 -4.10 14.43
C GLU A 206 14.71 -5.42 14.35
N GLN A 207 14.03 -6.56 14.15
CA GLN A 207 14.67 -7.87 13.98
C GLN A 207 15.67 -7.90 12.81
N LEU A 208 15.37 -7.19 11.72
CA LEU A 208 16.22 -7.08 10.56
C LEU A 208 17.37 -6.06 10.75
N GLY A 209 17.33 -5.26 11.82
CA GLY A 209 18.26 -4.17 12.06
C GLY A 209 18.07 -3.01 11.08
N VAL A 210 16.84 -2.75 10.61
CA VAL A 210 16.53 -1.62 9.73
C VAL A 210 16.77 -0.32 10.49
N GLN A 211 17.64 0.53 9.95
CA GLN A 211 17.89 1.87 10.47
C GLN A 211 17.17 2.94 9.64
N ARG A 212 16.92 2.68 8.36
CA ARG A 212 16.26 3.63 7.46
C ARG A 212 15.41 2.91 6.42
N VAL A 213 14.25 3.50 6.13
CA VAL A 213 13.34 3.09 5.06
C VAL A 213 13.37 4.17 3.99
N LEU A 214 13.85 3.84 2.80
CA LEU A 214 13.78 4.72 1.64
C LEU A 214 12.50 4.43 0.88
N LEU A 215 11.71 5.46 0.61
CA LEU A 215 10.48 5.36 -0.17
C LEU A 215 10.54 6.30 -1.37
N SER A 216 10.23 5.77 -2.55
CA SER A 216 9.98 6.55 -3.75
C SER A 216 8.60 6.20 -4.30
N LEU A 217 7.86 7.22 -4.73
CA LEU A 217 6.49 7.13 -5.22
C LEU A 217 6.39 7.78 -6.59
N SER A 218 5.71 7.14 -7.53
CA SER A 218 5.34 7.74 -8.81
C SER A 218 3.93 7.29 -9.19
N HIS A 219 3.23 8.09 -9.99
CA HIS A 219 1.91 7.73 -10.47
C HIS A 219 1.54 8.48 -11.76
N THR A 220 0.60 7.88 -12.48
CA THR A 220 -0.16 8.48 -13.58
C THR A 220 -1.64 8.34 -13.26
N HIS A 221 -2.51 8.78 -14.17
CA HIS A 221 -3.95 8.51 -14.07
C HIS A 221 -4.31 7.03 -14.19
N GLN A 222 -3.39 6.18 -14.66
CA GLN A 222 -3.64 4.75 -14.90
C GLN A 222 -3.10 3.88 -13.76
N ALA A 223 -1.92 4.21 -13.22
CA ALA A 223 -1.24 3.38 -12.25
C ALA A 223 -0.42 4.19 -11.25
N ALA A 224 -0.25 3.64 -10.06
CA ALA A 224 0.68 4.10 -9.05
C ALA A 224 1.76 3.04 -8.81
N VAL A 225 3.00 3.48 -8.58
CA VAL A 225 4.14 2.62 -8.27
C VAL A 225 4.86 3.13 -7.04
N ALA A 226 5.34 2.20 -6.22
CA ALA A 226 6.21 2.50 -5.10
C ALA A 226 7.43 1.59 -5.09
N VAL A 227 8.57 2.16 -4.71
CA VAL A 227 9.82 1.43 -4.49
C VAL A 227 10.30 1.71 -3.07
N VAL A 228 10.68 0.64 -2.37
CA VAL A 228 11.18 0.67 -1.00
C VAL A 228 12.52 -0.01 -0.90
N VAL A 229 13.45 0.61 -0.18
CA VAL A 229 14.74 0.01 0.21
C VAL A 229 14.91 0.14 1.71
N LEU A 230 15.27 -0.96 2.37
CA LEU A 230 15.61 -0.98 3.79
C LEU A 230 17.13 -0.93 3.94
N GLU A 231 17.64 0.03 4.70
CA GLU A 231 19.07 0.20 4.95
C GLU A 231 19.42 -0.18 6.41
N ARG A 232 20.59 -0.78 6.58
CA ARG A 232 21.26 -1.02 7.86
C ARG A 232 22.66 -0.43 7.81
N GLY A 233 23.14 0.13 8.92
CA GLY A 233 24.47 0.74 9.03
C GLY A 233 25.19 0.42 10.33
#